data_AF-A0A442P4F7-F1
#
_entry.id   AF-A0A442P4F7-F1
#
_cell.length_a   1.000
_cell.length_b   1.000
_cell.length_c   1.000
_cell.angle_alpha   90.00
_cell.angle_beta   90.00
_cell.angle_gamma   90.00
#
_symmetry.space_group_name_H-M   'P 1'
#
loop_
_entity.id
_entity.type
_entity.pdbx_description
1 polymer ?
#
loop_
_entity_poly.entity_id
_entity_poly.type
_entity_poly.pdbx_seq_one_letter_code
_entity_poly.pdbx_strand_id
1 'polypeptide(L)'
;MGEALSNVLLKGGTSVFAGVRVVMTKLITDIFIRRLAQVFLLAIGIAIVLICFVFVYLAVQYSTSGFVSDKDTWKYMFMRVVSFPFDSSLGTFVTGLSAIIPTMLASVCFNVRTDVTPVKAGPDLNRVGHAFVLILAIGIALSVAAIFIVSTEDLSNVFTDATKDVAPKQLRGLFGAFLAIQGAYLAQLVKDKD
;
A
#
# COMPACT_ATOMS: atom_id res chain seq x y z
N MET A 1 1.75 44.06 13.90
CA MET A 1 0.90 42.87 13.67
C MET A 1 1.62 41.70 12.96
N GLY A 2 2.81 41.88 12.36
CA GLY A 2 3.53 40.78 11.67
C GLY A 2 4.26 39.77 12.57
N GLU A 3 4.59 40.13 13.82
CA GLU A 3 5.36 39.22 14.71
C GLU A 3 4.51 38.15 15.41
N ALA A 4 3.20 38.38 15.59
CA ALA A 4 2.32 37.41 16.22
C ALA A 4 2.01 36.21 15.31
N LEU A 5 1.99 36.40 13.98
CA LEU A 5 1.73 35.33 13.01
C LEU A 5 2.96 34.43 12.77
N SER A 6 4.17 34.99 12.87
CA SER A 6 5.43 34.23 12.77
C SER A 6 5.60 33.22 13.91
N ASN A 7 5.24 33.61 15.14
CA ASN A 7 5.37 32.76 16.32
C ASN A 7 4.36 31.60 16.37
N VAL A 8 3.21 31.69 15.68
CA VAL A 8 2.22 30.60 15.61
C VAL A 8 2.63 29.55 14.58
N LEU A 9 3.22 29.95 13.44
CA LEU A 9 3.73 29.03 12.42
C LEU A 9 4.96 28.23 12.90
N LEU A 10 5.86 28.86 13.66
CA LEU A 10 7.03 28.17 14.24
C LEU A 10 6.66 27.22 15.39
N LYS A 11 5.65 27.55 16.22
CA LYS A 11 5.17 26.65 17.29
C LYS A 11 4.31 25.49 16.77
N GLY A 12 3.57 25.69 15.67
CA GLY A 12 2.77 24.63 15.04
C GLY A 12 3.62 23.59 14.29
N GLY A 13 4.70 24.02 13.64
CA GLY A 13 5.64 23.09 12.98
C GLY A 13 6.45 22.27 13.98
N THR A 14 6.95 22.89 15.06
CA THR A 14 7.80 22.21 16.03
C THR A 14 7.07 21.13 16.84
N SER A 15 5.76 21.25 17.09
CA SER A 15 4.99 20.23 17.82
C SER A 15 4.72 18.97 16.96
N VAL A 16 4.47 19.14 15.65
CA VAL A 16 4.32 18.00 14.72
C VAL A 16 5.66 17.31 14.52
N PHE A 17 6.75 18.06 14.30
CA PHE A 17 8.09 17.49 14.18
C PHE A 17 8.61 16.86 15.48
N ALA A 18 8.28 17.43 16.65
CA ALA A 18 8.59 16.83 17.94
C ALA A 18 7.76 15.57 18.19
N GLY A 19 6.47 15.58 17.86
CA GLY A 19 5.60 14.40 17.94
C GLY A 19 6.09 13.26 17.05
N VAL A 20 6.45 13.55 15.80
CA VAL A 20 7.05 12.58 14.87
C VAL A 20 8.40 12.07 15.39
N ARG A 21 9.26 12.95 15.94
CA ARG A 21 10.53 12.52 16.57
C ARG A 21 10.30 11.60 17.76
N VAL A 22 9.40 11.94 18.69
CA VAL A 22 9.13 11.14 19.89
C VAL A 22 8.51 9.78 19.53
N VAL A 23 7.64 9.73 18.53
CA VAL A 23 7.09 8.48 17.98
C VAL A 23 8.19 7.64 17.33
N MET A 24 9.09 8.25 16.55
CA MET A 24 10.24 7.56 15.95
C MET A 24 11.17 6.96 17.02
N THR A 25 11.46 7.71 18.09
CA THR A 25 12.29 7.20 19.19
C THR A 25 11.62 6.01 19.86
N LYS A 26 10.30 6.05 20.09
CA LYS A 26 9.54 4.90 20.65
C LYS A 26 9.47 3.70 19.70
N LEU A 27 9.30 3.92 18.39
CA LEU A 27 9.28 2.82 17.40
C LEU A 27 10.63 2.10 17.29
N ILE A 28 11.73 2.82 17.55
CA ILE A 28 13.10 2.28 17.49
C ILE A 28 13.49 1.63 18.83
N THR A 29 13.04 2.17 19.96
CA THR A 29 13.42 1.72 21.31
C THR A 29 12.50 0.65 21.89
N ASP A 30 11.22 0.59 21.49
CA ASP A 30 10.26 -0.38 21.99
C ASP A 30 10.11 -1.57 21.02
N ILE A 31 10.58 -2.74 21.47
CA ILE A 31 10.55 -3.99 20.70
C ILE A 31 9.11 -4.42 20.37
N PHE A 32 8.14 -4.16 21.25
CA PHE A 32 6.75 -4.55 21.04
C PHE A 32 6.11 -3.71 19.93
N ILE A 33 6.26 -2.39 20.00
CA ILE A 33 5.74 -1.46 18.99
C ILE A 33 6.38 -1.74 17.64
N ARG A 34 7.69 -2.01 17.61
CA ARG A 34 8.42 -2.37 16.40
C ARG A 34 7.88 -3.65 15.76
N ARG A 35 7.65 -4.71 16.54
CA ARG A 35 7.07 -5.97 16.03
C ARG A 35 5.64 -5.79 15.55
N LEU A 36 4.83 -5.00 16.25
CA LEU A 36 3.46 -4.71 15.82
C LEU A 36 3.43 -3.97 14.48
N ALA A 37 4.30 -2.96 14.31
CA ALA A 37 4.45 -2.24 13.06
C ALA A 37 4.95 -3.15 11.92
N GLN A 38 5.89 -4.07 12.18
CA GLN A 38 6.31 -5.09 11.20
C GLN A 38 5.15 -5.98 10.74
N VAL A 39 4.35 -6.49 11.69
CA VAL A 39 3.19 -7.34 11.38
C VAL A 39 2.16 -6.56 10.57
N PHE A 40 1.86 -5.32 10.95
CA PHE A 40 0.92 -4.46 10.24
C PHE A 40 1.38 -4.20 8.80
N LEU A 41 2.67 -3.93 8.62
CA LEU A 41 3.27 -3.64 7.32
C LEU A 41 3.25 -4.86 6.39
N LEU A 42 3.62 -6.03 6.91
CA LEU A 42 3.51 -7.30 6.19
C LEU A 42 2.05 -7.62 5.84
N ALA A 43 1.11 -7.41 6.77
CA ALA A 43 -0.31 -7.64 6.55
C ALA A 43 -0.86 -6.79 5.41
N ILE A 44 -0.48 -5.50 5.34
CA ILE A 44 -0.88 -4.63 4.23
C ILE A 44 -0.27 -5.10 2.90
N GLY A 45 1.03 -5.42 2.87
CA GLY A 45 1.68 -5.92 1.66
C GLY A 45 1.02 -7.20 1.14
N ILE A 46 0.77 -8.16 2.03
CA ILE A 46 0.08 -9.43 1.73
C ILE A 46 -1.35 -9.18 1.26
N ALA A 47 -2.10 -8.27 1.90
CA ALA A 47 -3.46 -7.95 1.50
C ALA A 47 -3.52 -7.40 0.07
N ILE A 48 -2.63 -6.47 -0.30
CA ILE A 48 -2.56 -5.93 -1.66
C ILE A 48 -2.22 -7.04 -2.66
N VAL A 49 -1.22 -7.88 -2.36
CA VAL A 49 -0.83 -9.02 -3.19
C VAL A 49 -1.99 -10.00 -3.38
N LEU A 50 -2.71 -10.34 -2.30
CA LEU A 50 -3.86 -11.25 -2.35
C LEU A 50 -5.00 -10.67 -3.18
N ILE A 51 -5.32 -9.38 -3.03
CA ILE A 51 -6.35 -8.73 -3.84
C ILE A 51 -5.98 -8.79 -5.33
N CYS A 52 -4.74 -8.47 -5.68
CA CYS A 52 -4.28 -8.54 -7.07
C CYS A 52 -4.27 -9.99 -7.60
N PHE A 53 -3.82 -10.93 -6.79
CA PHE A 53 -3.77 -12.35 -7.15
C PHE A 53 -5.18 -12.92 -7.40
N VAL A 54 -6.12 -12.69 -6.46
CA VAL A 54 -7.51 -13.14 -6.60
C VAL A 54 -8.15 -12.49 -7.82
N PHE A 55 -7.89 -11.21 -8.08
CA PHE A 55 -8.38 -10.54 -9.28
C PHE A 55 -7.85 -11.19 -10.56
N VAL A 56 -6.53 -11.37 -10.68
CA VAL A 56 -5.91 -12.00 -11.86
C VAL A 56 -6.45 -13.40 -12.07
N TYR A 57 -6.53 -14.20 -11.01
CA TYR A 57 -7.08 -15.55 -11.06
C TYR A 57 -8.54 -15.56 -11.56
N LEU A 58 -9.39 -14.70 -11.00
CA LEU A 58 -10.79 -14.60 -11.38
C LEU A 58 -10.97 -14.09 -12.81
N ALA A 59 -10.15 -13.13 -13.24
CA ALA A 59 -10.21 -12.60 -14.60
C ALA A 59 -9.78 -13.64 -15.63
N VAL A 60 -8.74 -14.42 -15.36
CA VAL A 60 -8.32 -15.55 -16.21
C VAL A 60 -9.38 -16.66 -16.22
N GLN A 61 -9.95 -16.99 -15.06
CA GLN A 61 -11.03 -17.97 -14.97
C GLN A 61 -12.26 -17.51 -15.79
N TYR A 62 -12.62 -16.23 -15.69
CA TYR A 62 -13.71 -15.68 -16.48
C TYR A 62 -13.44 -15.75 -17.99
N SER A 63 -12.24 -15.40 -18.44
CA SER A 63 -11.85 -15.47 -19.86
C SER A 63 -11.88 -16.91 -20.41
N THR A 64 -11.55 -17.91 -19.57
CA THR A 64 -11.47 -19.32 -20.01
C THR A 64 -12.78 -20.09 -19.91
N SER A 65 -13.57 -19.89 -18.85
CA SER A 65 -14.78 -20.69 -18.58
C SER A 65 -16.07 -19.88 -18.44
N GLY A 66 -15.98 -18.55 -18.44
CA GLY A 66 -17.06 -17.68 -17.99
C GLY A 66 -17.38 -17.87 -16.50
N PHE A 67 -18.36 -17.12 -16.01
CA PHE A 67 -18.95 -17.31 -14.69
C PHE A 67 -20.40 -17.79 -14.81
N VAL A 68 -20.83 -18.65 -13.89
CA VAL A 68 -22.19 -19.16 -13.80
C VAL A 68 -22.87 -18.54 -12.58
N SER A 69 -23.87 -17.68 -12.80
CA SER A 69 -24.48 -16.80 -11.78
C SER A 69 -24.88 -17.50 -10.47
N ASP A 70 -25.46 -18.70 -10.55
CA ASP A 70 -25.94 -19.44 -9.37
C ASP A 70 -24.85 -20.17 -8.56
N LYS A 71 -23.67 -20.42 -9.15
CA LYS A 71 -22.56 -21.13 -8.47
C LYS A 71 -21.40 -20.21 -8.11
N ASP A 72 -21.29 -19.07 -8.79
CA ASP A 72 -20.13 -18.17 -8.73
C ASP A 72 -20.45 -16.84 -8.03
N THR A 73 -21.47 -16.81 -7.17
CA THR A 73 -21.95 -15.58 -6.50
C THR A 73 -20.84 -14.81 -5.79
N TRP A 74 -19.89 -15.52 -5.13
CA TRP A 74 -18.76 -14.88 -4.46
C TRP A 74 -17.77 -14.22 -5.44
N LYS A 75 -17.60 -14.78 -6.65
CA LYS A 75 -16.73 -14.24 -7.70
C LYS A 75 -17.29 -12.92 -8.22
N TYR A 76 -18.59 -12.89 -8.49
CA TYR A 76 -19.30 -11.66 -8.85
C TYR A 76 -19.25 -10.62 -7.73
N MET A 77 -19.44 -11.05 -6.47
CA MET A 77 -19.37 -10.15 -5.32
C MET A 77 -17.98 -9.52 -5.19
N PHE A 78 -16.92 -10.31 -5.31
CA PHE A 78 -15.55 -9.81 -5.26
C PHE A 78 -15.29 -8.79 -6.38
N MET A 79 -15.60 -9.14 -7.63
CA MET A 79 -15.36 -8.27 -8.78
C MET A 79 -16.11 -6.94 -8.66
N ARG A 80 -17.35 -6.96 -8.15
CA ARG A 80 -18.16 -5.75 -7.88
C ARG A 80 -17.60 -4.89 -6.74
N VAL A 81 -17.12 -5.52 -5.67
CA VAL A 81 -16.54 -4.79 -4.51
C VAL A 81 -15.25 -4.10 -4.89
N VAL A 82 -14.39 -4.79 -5.65
CA VAL A 82 -13.10 -4.22 -6.09
C VAL A 82 -13.29 -3.15 -7.16
N SER A 83 -14.37 -3.24 -7.96
CA SER A 83 -14.74 -2.22 -8.96
C SER A 83 -15.65 -1.12 -8.42
N PHE A 84 -15.87 -1.04 -7.09
CA PHE A 84 -16.78 -0.06 -6.51
C PHE A 84 -16.34 1.37 -6.87
N PRO A 85 -17.25 2.27 -7.26
CA PRO A 85 -16.89 3.65 -7.59
C PRO A 85 -16.45 4.39 -6.32
N PHE A 86 -15.16 4.68 -6.23
CA PHE A 86 -14.60 5.43 -5.12
C PHE A 86 -14.48 6.91 -5.53
N ASP A 87 -15.59 7.66 -5.49
CA ASP A 87 -15.65 9.05 -5.99
C ASP A 87 -14.70 10.03 -5.25
N SER A 88 -14.24 9.71 -4.03
CA SER A 88 -13.23 10.51 -3.30
C SER A 88 -12.41 9.73 -2.26
N SER A 89 -12.87 8.55 -1.88
CA SER A 89 -12.30 7.71 -0.82
C SER A 89 -11.02 6.99 -1.22
N LEU A 90 -10.79 6.73 -2.52
CA LEU A 90 -9.55 6.09 -3.00
C LEU A 90 -8.36 7.02 -2.84
N GLY A 91 -8.51 8.30 -3.21
CA GLY A 91 -7.45 9.30 -3.09
C GLY A 91 -7.04 9.54 -1.63
N THR A 92 -8.01 9.60 -0.72
CA THR A 92 -7.75 9.74 0.72
C THR A 92 -7.14 8.47 1.33
N PHE A 93 -7.58 7.29 0.93
CA PHE A 93 -6.98 6.01 1.36
C PHE A 93 -5.53 5.88 0.91
N VAL A 94 -5.24 6.15 -0.36
CA VAL A 94 -3.88 6.10 -0.94
C VAL A 94 -2.98 7.14 -0.31
N THR A 95 -3.49 8.37 -0.11
CA THR A 95 -2.73 9.43 0.58
C THR A 95 -2.41 9.03 2.02
N GLY A 96 -3.37 8.46 2.75
CA GLY A 96 -3.18 7.96 4.12
C GLY A 96 -2.11 6.86 4.21
N LEU A 97 -2.16 5.87 3.31
CA LEU A 97 -1.14 4.83 3.23
C LEU A 97 0.24 5.41 2.84
N SER A 98 0.28 6.36 1.91
CA SER A 98 1.53 6.99 1.46
C SER A 98 2.19 7.85 2.55
N ALA A 99 1.44 8.40 3.50
CA ALA A 99 2.00 9.24 4.57
C ALA A 99 2.52 8.42 5.76
N ILE A 100 1.80 7.36 6.15
CA ILE A 100 2.10 6.61 7.39
C ILE A 100 3.19 5.56 7.16
N ILE A 101 3.14 4.85 6.03
CA ILE A 101 3.96 3.65 5.83
C ILE A 101 5.44 3.96 5.59
N PRO A 102 5.85 5.02 4.87
CA PRO A 102 7.28 5.38 4.72
C PRO A 102 8.02 5.58 6.04
N THR A 103 7.37 6.23 7.00
CA THR A 103 7.97 6.48 8.33
C THR A 103 8.11 5.21 9.16
N MET A 104 7.17 4.26 9.01
CA MET A 104 7.29 2.93 9.59
C MET A 104 8.34 2.07 8.88
N LEU A 105 8.45 2.13 7.55
CA LEU A 105 9.42 1.39 6.74
C LEU A 105 10.86 1.59 7.22
N ALA A 106 11.28 2.86 7.31
CA ALA A 106 12.65 3.24 7.70
C ALA A 106 13.01 2.76 9.13
N SER A 107 12.04 2.66 10.03
CA SER A 107 12.27 2.27 11.42
C SER A 107 12.20 0.75 11.65
N VAL A 108 11.44 0.02 10.83
CA VAL A 108 11.18 -1.41 11.08
C VAL A 108 11.83 -2.37 10.10
N CYS A 109 12.19 -1.94 8.88
CA CYS A 109 12.74 -2.81 7.84
C CYS A 109 14.28 -2.87 7.85
N PHE A 110 14.94 -1.93 8.52
CA PHE A 110 16.39 -1.91 8.67
C PHE A 110 16.84 -2.56 9.98
N ASN A 111 18.08 -3.06 10.01
CA ASN A 111 18.74 -3.49 11.24
C ASN A 111 18.94 -2.29 12.17
N VAL A 112 18.89 -2.51 13.47
CA VAL A 112 19.09 -1.42 14.44
C VAL A 112 20.53 -1.44 14.90
N ARG A 113 21.22 -0.30 14.76
CA ARG A 113 22.56 -0.08 15.30
C ARG A 113 22.45 0.34 16.76
N THR A 114 22.76 -0.59 17.66
CA THR A 114 22.76 -0.39 19.11
C THR A 114 24.07 0.17 19.65
N ASP A 115 25.08 0.27 18.79
CA ASP A 115 26.43 0.80 19.04
C ASP A 115 26.49 2.34 19.00
N VAL A 116 25.42 3.01 18.54
CA VAL A 116 25.33 4.47 18.45
C VAL A 116 24.20 4.98 19.33
N THR A 117 24.46 6.02 20.13
CA THR A 117 23.45 6.74 20.93
C THR A 117 23.19 8.14 20.35
N PRO A 118 21.94 8.50 19.99
CA PRO A 118 20.72 7.69 20.06
C PRO A 118 20.72 6.55 19.04
N VAL A 119 20.02 5.47 19.39
CA VAL A 119 19.84 4.27 18.56
C VAL A 119 19.27 4.67 17.20
N LYS A 120 19.88 4.18 16.11
CA LYS A 120 19.48 4.50 14.73
C LYS A 120 19.31 3.24 13.89
N ALA A 121 18.55 3.36 12.81
CA ALA A 121 18.55 2.35 11.75
C ALA A 121 19.94 2.28 11.12
N GLY A 122 20.44 1.07 10.91
CA GLY A 122 21.65 0.76 10.15
C GLY A 122 21.35 0.64 8.65
N PRO A 123 22.39 0.49 7.81
CA PRO A 123 22.25 0.45 6.36
C PRO A 123 21.69 -0.88 5.85
N ASP A 124 21.81 -1.95 6.63
CA ASP A 124 21.41 -3.28 6.20
C ASP A 124 19.93 -3.56 6.49
N LEU A 125 19.22 -4.14 5.52
CA LEU A 125 17.87 -4.65 5.72
C LEU A 125 17.89 -5.83 6.69
N ASN A 126 16.88 -5.90 7.56
CA ASN A 126 16.64 -7.07 8.40
C ASN A 126 15.83 -8.13 7.61
N ARG A 127 15.60 -9.30 8.22
CA ARG A 127 14.81 -10.38 7.58
C ARG A 127 13.41 -9.94 7.15
N VAL A 128 12.76 -9.06 7.92
CA VAL A 128 11.43 -8.52 7.59
C VAL A 128 11.52 -7.57 6.40
N GLY A 129 12.53 -6.71 6.34
CA GLY A 129 12.79 -5.84 5.19
C GLY A 129 12.98 -6.63 3.90
N HIS A 130 13.79 -7.69 3.92
CA HIS A 130 13.95 -8.58 2.77
C HIS A 130 12.66 -9.28 2.36
N ALA A 131 11.90 -9.83 3.32
CA ALA A 131 10.61 -10.46 3.05
C ALA A 131 9.61 -9.46 2.45
N PHE A 132 9.60 -8.22 2.96
CA PHE A 132 8.71 -7.18 2.47
C PHE A 132 9.09 -6.72 1.05
N VAL A 133 10.39 -6.57 0.74
CA VAL A 133 10.85 -6.31 -0.64
C VAL A 133 10.34 -7.38 -1.62
N LEU A 134 10.39 -8.66 -1.23
CA LEU A 134 9.89 -9.75 -2.06
C LEU A 134 8.37 -9.67 -2.27
N ILE A 135 7.61 -9.38 -1.21
CA ILE A 135 6.16 -9.15 -1.28
C ILE A 135 5.83 -7.97 -2.22
N LEU A 136 6.58 -6.87 -2.12
CA LEU A 136 6.41 -5.71 -2.99
C LEU A 136 6.69 -6.05 -4.46
N ALA A 137 7.76 -6.80 -4.74
CA ALA A 137 8.11 -7.20 -6.10
C ALA A 137 7.02 -8.07 -6.75
N ILE A 138 6.49 -9.06 -6.00
CA ILE A 138 5.36 -9.88 -6.44
C ILE A 138 4.11 -9.02 -6.67
N GLY A 139 3.84 -8.10 -5.74
CA GLY A 139 2.71 -7.18 -5.83
C GLY A 139 2.76 -6.27 -7.05
N ILE A 140 3.94 -5.76 -7.40
CA ILE A 140 4.17 -4.95 -8.61
C ILE A 140 3.85 -5.78 -9.85
N ALA A 141 4.39 -7.00 -9.96
CA ALA A 141 4.14 -7.88 -11.09
C ALA A 141 2.64 -8.21 -11.26
N LEU A 142 1.95 -8.50 -10.15
CA LEU A 142 0.51 -8.77 -10.16
C LEU A 142 -0.33 -7.54 -10.49
N SER A 143 0.04 -6.36 -9.98
CA SER A 143 -0.66 -5.11 -10.28
C SER A 143 -0.53 -4.75 -11.76
N VAL A 144 0.66 -4.93 -12.34
CA VAL A 144 0.89 -4.75 -13.78
C VAL A 144 0.05 -5.74 -14.59
N ALA A 145 0.06 -7.03 -14.23
CA ALA A 145 -0.75 -8.04 -14.89
C ALA A 145 -2.25 -7.72 -14.82
N ALA A 146 -2.74 -7.28 -13.66
CA ALA A 146 -4.13 -6.86 -13.48
C ALA A 146 -4.50 -5.66 -14.36
N ILE A 147 -3.64 -4.64 -14.47
CA ILE A 147 -3.84 -3.50 -15.37
C ILE A 147 -3.92 -3.95 -16.83
N PHE A 148 -3.02 -4.86 -17.26
CA PHE A 148 -3.04 -5.41 -18.60
C PHE A 148 -4.34 -6.15 -18.89
N ILE A 149 -4.76 -7.06 -17.99
CA ILE A 149 -5.99 -7.84 -18.17
C ILE A 149 -7.22 -6.92 -18.27
N VAL A 150 -7.35 -5.91 -17.41
CA VAL A 150 -8.45 -4.92 -17.49
C VAL A 150 -8.36 -4.07 -18.77
N SER A 151 -7.21 -4.06 -19.45
CA SER A 151 -7.00 -3.34 -20.69
C SER A 151 -7.26 -4.16 -21.94
N THR A 152 -7.12 -5.48 -21.88
CA THR A 152 -7.23 -6.38 -23.03
C THR A 152 -8.50 -7.22 -23.03
N GLU A 153 -9.02 -7.60 -21.85
CA GLU A 153 -10.17 -8.48 -21.72
C GLU A 153 -11.49 -7.70 -21.55
N ASP A 154 -12.55 -8.17 -22.21
CA ASP A 154 -13.90 -7.64 -22.02
C ASP A 154 -14.57 -8.29 -20.79
N LEU A 155 -14.54 -7.58 -19.67
CA LEU A 155 -15.14 -7.98 -18.39
C LEU A 155 -16.56 -7.42 -18.21
N SER A 156 -17.18 -6.85 -19.24
CA SER A 156 -18.45 -6.11 -19.12
C SER A 156 -19.60 -6.94 -18.52
N ASN A 157 -19.69 -8.24 -18.80
CA ASN A 157 -20.75 -9.10 -18.24
C ASN A 157 -20.57 -9.47 -16.76
N VAL A 158 -19.43 -9.12 -16.16
CA VAL A 158 -19.20 -9.28 -14.71
C VAL A 158 -19.85 -8.13 -13.92
N PHE A 159 -19.93 -6.96 -14.54
CA PHE A 159 -20.45 -5.74 -13.94
C PHE A 159 -21.93 -5.57 -14.20
N THR A 160 -22.60 -4.77 -13.36
CA THR A 160 -23.99 -4.40 -13.62
C THR A 160 -24.06 -3.36 -14.73
N ASP A 161 -25.21 -3.21 -15.38
CA ASP A 161 -25.41 -2.17 -16.40
C ASP A 161 -25.09 -0.75 -15.90
N ALA A 162 -25.29 -0.50 -14.61
CA ALA A 162 -24.98 0.78 -13.98
C ALA A 162 -23.46 1.02 -13.77
N THR A 163 -22.64 -0.03 -13.80
CA THR A 163 -21.21 0.06 -13.45
C THR A 163 -20.27 -0.34 -14.58
N LYS A 164 -20.76 -0.99 -15.64
CA LYS A 164 -19.93 -1.53 -16.74
C LYS A 164 -19.01 -0.52 -17.42
N ASP A 165 -19.42 0.75 -17.55
CA ASP A 165 -18.63 1.79 -18.22
C ASP A 165 -17.58 2.44 -17.31
N VAL A 166 -17.77 2.34 -16.00
CA VAL A 166 -16.95 3.00 -14.99
C VAL A 166 -15.99 2.01 -14.32
N ALA A 167 -16.44 0.77 -14.11
CA ALA A 167 -15.70 -0.29 -13.42
C ALA A 167 -14.30 -0.56 -14.00
N PRO A 168 -14.08 -0.68 -15.33
CA PRO A 168 -12.74 -0.89 -15.88
C PRO A 168 -11.79 0.28 -15.57
N LYS A 169 -12.28 1.52 -15.63
CA LYS A 169 -11.49 2.72 -15.29
C LYS A 169 -11.11 2.73 -13.81
N GLN A 170 -12.05 2.36 -12.93
CA GLN A 170 -11.82 2.28 -11.49
C GLN A 170 -10.83 1.17 -11.13
N LEU A 171 -10.94 0.00 -11.75
CA LEU A 171 -9.98 -1.09 -11.55
C LEU A 171 -8.56 -0.68 -11.98
N ARG A 172 -8.41 -0.01 -13.14
CA ARG A 172 -7.10 0.54 -13.54
C ARG A 172 -6.59 1.58 -12.55
N GLY A 173 -7.46 2.46 -12.05
CA GLY A 173 -7.11 3.44 -11.03
C GLY A 173 -6.64 2.78 -9.72
N LEU A 174 -7.35 1.76 -9.26
CA LEU A 174 -7.02 1.00 -8.05
C LEU A 174 -5.68 0.27 -8.19
N PHE A 175 -5.48 -0.52 -9.26
CA PHE A 175 -4.23 -1.24 -9.48
C PHE A 175 -3.06 -0.30 -9.78
N GLY A 176 -3.31 0.83 -10.45
CA GLY A 176 -2.33 1.90 -10.63
C GLY A 176 -1.93 2.53 -9.30
N ALA A 177 -2.87 2.72 -8.38
CA ALA A 177 -2.59 3.21 -7.03
C ALA A 177 -1.78 2.20 -6.22
N PHE A 178 -2.13 0.90 -6.26
CA PHE A 178 -1.34 -0.16 -5.62
C PHE A 178 0.08 -0.21 -6.17
N LEU A 179 0.24 -0.13 -7.49
CA LEU A 179 1.54 -0.08 -8.15
C LEU A 179 2.36 1.14 -7.70
N ALA A 180 1.74 2.32 -7.62
CA ALA A 180 2.40 3.54 -7.16
C ALA A 180 2.86 3.43 -5.70
N ILE A 181 2.00 2.91 -4.82
CA ILE A 181 2.30 2.68 -3.41
C ILE A 181 3.48 1.70 -3.26
N GLN A 182 3.39 0.55 -3.93
CA GLN A 182 4.43 -0.49 -3.86
C GLN A 182 5.76 -0.01 -4.45
N GLY A 183 5.71 0.72 -5.56
CA GLY A 183 6.88 1.34 -6.19
C GLY A 183 7.53 2.38 -5.28
N ALA A 184 6.75 3.23 -4.62
CA ALA A 184 7.27 4.21 -3.66
C ALA A 184 7.98 3.54 -2.47
N TYR A 185 7.39 2.47 -1.91
CA TYR A 185 8.00 1.73 -0.81
C TYR A 185 9.25 0.98 -1.23
N LEU A 186 9.24 0.34 -2.41
CA LEU A 186 10.41 -0.34 -2.94
C LEU A 186 11.55 0.65 -3.21
N ALA A 187 11.25 1.80 -3.82
CA ALA A 187 12.23 2.85 -4.06
C ALA A 187 12.86 3.34 -2.75
N GLN A 188 12.09 3.50 -1.67
CA GLN A 188 12.63 3.89 -0.37
C GLN A 188 13.56 2.81 0.23
N LEU A 189 13.18 1.54 0.15
CA LEU A 189 14.00 0.44 0.68
C LEU A 189 15.28 0.18 -0.12
N VAL A 190 15.29 0.52 -1.41
CA VAL A 190 16.45 0.34 -2.30
C VAL A 190 17.35 1.57 -2.33
N LYS A 191 16.80 2.79 -2.19
CA LYS A 191 17.55 4.05 -2.25
C LYS A 191 18.48 4.28 -1.06
N ASP A 192 18.21 3.66 0.10
CA ASP A 192 19.10 3.74 1.28
C ASP A 192 20.36 2.84 1.17
N LYS A 193 20.68 2.32 -0.03
CA LYS A 193 21.90 1.53 -0.29
C LYS A 193 23.08 2.33 -0.87
N ASP A 194 22.90 3.62 -1.17
CA ASP A 194 23.97 4.51 -1.67
C ASP A 194 24.20 5.68 -0.70
#